data_AF-A0A7W0D302-F1
#
_entry.id   AF-A0A7W0D302-F1
#
_cell.length_a   1.000
_cell.length_b   1.000
_cell.length_c   1.000
_cell.angle_alpha   90.00
_cell.angle_beta   90.00
_cell.angle_gamma   90.00
#
_symmetry.space_group_name_H-M   'P 1'
#
loop_
_entity.id
_entity.type
_entity.pdbx_description
1 polymer ?
#
loop_
_entity_poly.entity_id
_entity_poly.type
_entity_poly.pdbx_seq_one_letter_code
_entity_poly.pdbx_strand_id
1 'polypeptide(L)'
;MTFPLSTLKEDEYSELLDGIKDILKECYQVTEYEAMLVIHEGNEKTQELLKDYLPYIDSIHKTICGIRDTLENHMNLVFQEQELPNKMIYEAAAWHAFESVRCYYKSTVTTV
;
A
#
# COMPACT_ATOMS: atom_id res chain seq x y z
N MET A 1 8.33 11.77 -6.52
CA MET A 1 8.70 11.12 -5.26
C MET A 1 9.84 10.16 -5.54
N THR A 2 10.96 10.28 -4.84
CA THR A 2 11.98 9.22 -4.82
C THR A 2 11.43 8.14 -3.91
N PHE A 3 11.31 6.89 -4.40
CA PHE A 3 10.95 5.75 -3.57
C PHE A 3 12.23 5.21 -2.96
N PRO A 4 12.56 5.53 -1.70
CA PRO A 4 13.75 4.94 -1.16
C PRO A 4 13.43 3.48 -0.85
N LEU A 5 14.33 2.57 -1.24
CA LEU A 5 14.39 1.19 -0.73
C LEU A 5 14.43 1.16 0.82
N SER A 6 14.67 2.31 1.46
CA SER A 6 14.72 2.52 2.91
C SER A 6 13.38 2.45 3.65
N THR A 7 12.31 1.94 3.05
CA THR A 7 11.08 1.62 3.80
C THR A 7 11.14 0.27 4.52
N LEU A 8 12.07 -0.61 4.12
CA LEU A 8 12.32 -1.86 4.83
C LEU A 8 13.19 -1.57 6.05
N LYS A 9 12.86 -2.18 7.19
CA LYS A 9 13.76 -2.24 8.34
C LYS A 9 15.00 -3.07 7.97
N GLU A 10 16.07 -2.91 8.74
CA GLU A 10 17.36 -3.54 8.44
C GLU A 10 17.28 -5.07 8.42
N ASP A 11 16.47 -5.66 9.31
CA ASP A 11 16.14 -7.08 9.34
C ASP A 11 15.35 -7.51 8.10
N GLU A 12 14.28 -6.79 7.75
CA GLU A 12 13.45 -7.06 6.57
C GLU A 12 14.26 -6.95 5.26
N TYR A 13 15.20 -6.01 5.20
CA TYR A 13 16.10 -5.84 4.07
C TYR A 13 17.10 -7.00 3.95
N SER A 14 17.67 -7.45 5.07
CA SER A 14 18.56 -8.61 5.07
C SER A 14 17.83 -9.88 4.60
N GLU A 15 16.63 -10.13 5.11
CA GLU A 15 15.81 -11.28 4.69
C GLU A 15 15.46 -11.23 3.21
N LEU A 16 15.14 -10.04 2.67
CA LEU A 16 14.91 -9.86 1.23
C LEU A 16 16.16 -10.22 0.42
N LEU A 17 17.33 -9.72 0.81
CA LEU A 17 18.58 -10.01 0.11
C LEU A 17 18.90 -11.51 0.15
N ASP A 18 18.68 -12.18 1.29
CA ASP A 18 18.84 -13.62 1.42
C ASP A 18 17.90 -14.37 0.48
N GLY A 19 16.62 -13.99 0.43
CA GLY A 19 15.65 -14.56 -0.51
C GLY A 19 16.04 -14.38 -1.99
N ILE A 20 16.51 -13.20 -2.38
CA ILE A 20 16.98 -12.94 -3.75
C ILE A 20 18.22 -13.80 -4.06
N LYS A 21 19.18 -13.87 -3.13
CA LYS A 21 20.38 -14.70 -3.31
C LYS A 21 20.02 -16.16 -3.55
N ASP A 22 19.11 -16.72 -2.75
CA ASP A 22 18.72 -18.12 -2.89
C ASP A 22 18.03 -18.38 -4.22
N ILE A 23 17.11 -17.50 -4.66
CA ILE A 23 16.49 -17.59 -5.99
C ILE A 23 17.54 -17.54 -7.11
N LEU A 24 18.52 -16.64 -7.03
CA LEU A 24 19.57 -16.52 -8.04
C LEU A 24 20.44 -17.77 -8.11
N LYS A 25 20.84 -18.31 -6.96
CA LYS A 25 21.62 -19.55 -6.86
C LYS A 25 20.85 -20.73 -7.43
N GLU A 26 19.57 -20.87 -7.11
CA GLU A 26 18.71 -21.95 -7.61
C GLU A 26 18.48 -21.87 -9.12
N CYS A 27 18.21 -20.67 -9.64
CA CYS A 27 17.86 -20.49 -11.04
C CYS A 27 19.08 -20.52 -11.98
N TYR A 28 20.23 -20.04 -11.52
CA TYR A 28 21.40 -19.77 -12.38
C TYR A 28 22.67 -20.52 -11.97
N GLN A 29 22.64 -21.33 -10.90
CA GLN A 29 23.79 -22.10 -10.40
C GLN A 29 25.03 -21.24 -10.09
N VAL A 30 24.81 -19.99 -9.69
CA VAL A 30 25.88 -19.06 -9.31
C VAL A 30 26.30 -19.27 -7.86
N THR A 31 27.51 -18.83 -7.53
CA THR A 31 28.01 -18.80 -6.15
C THR A 31 27.35 -17.67 -5.35
N GLU A 32 27.47 -17.73 -4.02
CA GLU A 32 26.96 -16.66 -3.14
C GLU A 32 27.60 -15.31 -3.44
N TYR A 33 28.91 -15.30 -3.72
CA TYR A 33 29.63 -14.07 -4.08
C TYR A 33 29.12 -13.47 -5.38
N GLU A 34 28.91 -14.30 -6.41
CA GLU A 34 28.34 -13.86 -7.70
C GLU A 34 26.91 -13.33 -7.54
N ALA A 35 26.07 -13.99 -6.74
CA ALA A 35 24.71 -13.53 -6.45
C ALA A 35 24.73 -12.15 -5.76
N MET A 36 25.62 -11.91 -4.80
CA MET A 36 25.77 -10.61 -4.15
C MET A 36 26.20 -9.50 -5.12
N LEU A 37 27.13 -9.79 -6.03
CA LEU A 37 27.55 -8.83 -7.05
C LEU A 37 26.38 -8.46 -7.96
N VAL A 38 25.61 -9.45 -8.44
CA VAL A 38 24.43 -9.23 -9.28
C VAL A 38 23.38 -8.38 -8.57
N ILE A 39 23.13 -8.63 -7.28
CA ILE A 39 22.18 -7.83 -6.50
C ILE A 39 22.66 -6.38 -6.37
N HIS A 40 23.95 -6.18 -6.09
CA HIS A 40 24.51 -4.84 -6.01
C HIS A 40 24.40 -4.09 -7.34
N GLU A 41 24.78 -4.71 -8.45
CA GLU A 41 24.70 -4.10 -9.79
C GLU A 41 23.23 -3.86 -10.21
N GLY A 42 22.33 -4.75 -9.80
CA GLY A 42 20.90 -4.64 -10.04
C GLY A 42 20.22 -3.46 -9.35
N ASN A 43 20.87 -2.82 -8.36
CA ASN A 43 20.24 -1.74 -7.59
C ASN A 43 19.83 -0.53 -8.46
N GLU A 44 20.65 -0.16 -9.44
CA GLU A 44 20.29 0.91 -10.39
C GLU A 44 19.08 0.50 -11.24
N LYS A 45 19.01 -0.77 -11.66
CA LYS A 45 17.87 -1.32 -12.40
C LYS A 45 16.61 -1.40 -11.54
N THR A 46 16.72 -1.70 -10.27
CA THR A 46 15.61 -1.64 -9.32
C THR A 46 15.00 -0.23 -9.30
N GLN A 47 15.83 0.82 -9.25
CA GLN A 47 15.33 2.20 -9.29
C GLN A 47 14.67 2.58 -10.61
N GLU A 48 15.15 2.03 -11.74
CA GLU A 48 14.48 2.20 -13.04
C GLU A 48 13.10 1.53 -13.04
N LEU A 49 13.02 0.26 -12.62
CA LEU A 49 11.78 -0.51 -12.59
C LEU A 49 10.76 0.06 -11.61
N LEU A 50 11.21 0.61 -10.48
CA LEU A 50 10.33 1.26 -9.50
C LEU A 50 9.52 2.41 -10.12
N LYS A 51 10.03 3.09 -11.15
CA LYS A 51 9.31 4.17 -11.84
C LYS A 51 8.01 3.69 -12.47
N ASP A 52 7.98 2.45 -12.96
CA ASP A 52 6.79 1.85 -13.57
C ASP A 52 5.69 1.58 -12.54
N TYR A 53 6.07 1.41 -11.27
CA TYR A 53 5.13 1.19 -10.17
C TYR A 53 4.58 2.50 -9.58
N LEU A 54 5.29 3.63 -9.74
CA LEU A 54 4.90 4.93 -9.17
C LEU A 54 3.45 5.35 -9.52
N PRO A 55 2.96 5.22 -10.77
CA PRO A 55 1.60 5.64 -11.11
C PRO A 55 0.53 4.86 -10.34
N TYR A 56 0.75 3.57 -10.10
CA TYR A 56 -0.18 2.73 -9.34
C TYR A 56 -0.19 3.13 -7.86
N ILE A 57 0.98 3.38 -7.28
CA ILE A 57 1.10 3.85 -5.91
C ILE A 57 0.42 5.21 -5.74
N ASP A 58 0.65 6.15 -6.66
CA ASP A 58 0.00 7.45 -6.65
C ASP A 58 -1.52 7.31 -6.77
N SER A 59 -2.02 6.39 -7.59
CA SER A 59 -3.44 6.09 -7.72
C SER A 59 -4.03 5.53 -6.42
N ILE A 60 -3.33 4.59 -5.78
CA ILE A 60 -3.73 4.04 -4.47
C ILE A 60 -3.77 5.16 -3.43
N HIS A 61 -2.74 6.00 -3.36
CA HIS A 61 -2.67 7.11 -2.44
C HIS A 61 -3.84 8.10 -2.65
N LYS A 62 -4.12 8.50 -3.90
CA LYS A 62 -5.26 9.36 -4.23
C LYS A 62 -6.59 8.74 -3.83
N THR A 63 -6.75 7.44 -4.04
CA THR A 63 -7.98 6.72 -3.66
C THR A 63 -8.16 6.71 -2.15
N ILE A 64 -7.11 6.41 -1.38
CA ILE A 64 -7.13 6.44 0.09
C ILE A 64 -7.47 7.84 0.60
N CYS A 65 -6.82 8.88 0.05
CA CYS A 65 -7.13 10.26 0.39
C CYS A 65 -8.58 10.61 0.06
N GLY A 66 -9.08 10.27 -1.13
CA GLY A 66 -10.47 10.53 -1.52
C GLY A 66 -11.50 9.85 -0.62
N ILE A 67 -11.24 8.61 -0.17
CA ILE A 67 -12.08 7.91 0.80
C ILE A 67 -12.07 8.63 2.16
N ARG A 68 -10.89 9.00 2.65
CA ARG A 68 -10.74 9.73 3.92
C ARG A 68 -11.47 11.07 3.87
N ASP A 69 -11.24 11.85 2.81
CA ASP A 69 -11.84 13.17 2.66
C ASP A 69 -13.37 13.07 2.53
N THR A 70 -13.88 12.01 1.87
CA THR A 70 -15.32 11.71 1.82
C THR A 70 -15.89 11.40 3.21
N LEU A 71 -15.20 10.57 4.00
CA LEU A 71 -15.61 10.26 5.37
C LEU A 71 -15.60 11.51 6.25
N GLU A 72 -14.55 12.32 6.17
CA GLU A 72 -14.42 13.57 6.90
C GLU A 72 -15.54 14.55 6.52
N ASN A 73 -15.87 14.68 5.24
CA ASN A 73 -17.01 15.48 4.79
C ASN A 73 -18.34 14.98 5.36
N HIS A 74 -18.60 13.66 5.33
CA HIS A 74 -19.81 13.09 5.94
C HIS A 74 -19.90 13.38 7.45
N MET A 75 -18.79 13.27 8.17
CA MET A 75 -18.74 13.55 9.61
C MET A 75 -18.82 15.06 9.93
N ASN A 76 -18.36 15.93 9.03
CA ASN A 76 -18.41 17.39 9.21
C ASN A 76 -19.78 18.00 8.89
N LEU A 77 -20.56 17.40 7.98
CA LEU A 77 -21.96 17.80 7.73
C LEU A 77 -22.82 17.75 9.00
N VAL A 78 -22.45 16.86 9.93
CA VAL A 78 -23.13 16.66 11.22
C VAL A 78 -23.01 17.85 12.17
N PHE A 79 -22.03 18.74 11.98
CA PHE A 79 -21.85 19.90 12.86
C PHE A 79 -22.80 21.06 12.56
N GLN A 80 -23.50 21.04 11.42
CA GLN A 80 -24.38 22.15 11.01
C GLN A 80 -25.84 21.99 11.47
N GLU A 81 -26.29 20.79 11.83
CA GLU A 81 -27.66 20.52 12.28
C GLU A 81 -27.71 20.31 13.81
N GLN A 82 -28.22 21.31 14.54
CA GLN A 82 -28.12 21.46 16.01
C GLN A 82 -28.95 20.48 16.88
N GLU A 83 -29.36 19.30 16.40
CA GLU A 83 -30.07 18.32 17.22
C GLU A 83 -29.23 17.05 17.46
N LEU A 84 -28.92 16.76 18.73
CA LEU A 84 -28.13 15.59 19.16
C LEU A 84 -28.61 14.25 18.53
N PRO A 85 -29.93 13.98 18.40
CA PRO A 85 -30.40 12.77 17.74
C PRO A 85 -30.04 12.71 16.24
N ASN A 86 -30.19 13.82 15.51
CA ASN A 86 -29.84 13.87 14.08
C ASN A 86 -28.34 13.66 13.89
N LYS A 87 -27.53 14.25 14.77
CA LYS A 87 -26.09 14.04 14.78
C LYS A 87 -25.71 12.56 14.91
N MET A 88 -26.30 11.86 15.87
CA MET A 88 -26.05 10.42 16.05
C MET A 88 -26.48 9.60 14.83
N ILE A 89 -27.61 9.95 14.20
CA ILE A 89 -28.11 9.26 13.00
C ILE A 89 -27.14 9.42 11.83
N TYR A 90 -26.66 10.64 11.57
CA TYR A 90 -25.73 10.90 10.47
C TYR A 90 -24.35 10.27 10.70
N GLU A 91 -23.80 10.32 11.92
CA GLU A 91 -22.55 9.64 12.25
C GLU A 91 -22.69 8.12 12.02
N ALA A 92 -23.77 7.52 12.51
CA ALA A 92 -24.04 6.10 12.30
C ALA A 92 -24.17 5.75 10.80
N ALA A 93 -24.85 6.60 10.01
CA ALA A 93 -25.00 6.41 8.57
C ALA A 93 -23.65 6.50 7.83
N ALA A 94 -22.80 7.47 8.19
CA ALA A 94 -21.47 7.64 7.61
C ALA A 94 -20.59 6.39 7.87
N TRP A 95 -20.58 5.89 9.10
CA TRP A 95 -19.87 4.66 9.47
C TRP A 95 -20.40 3.44 8.71
N HIS A 96 -21.73 3.30 8.63
CA HIS A 96 -22.35 2.18 7.93
C HIS A 96 -22.04 2.18 6.42
N ALA A 97 -22.03 3.36 5.79
CA ALA A 97 -21.65 3.52 4.38
C ALA A 97 -20.19 3.09 4.14
N PHE A 98 -19.26 3.55 5.00
CA PHE A 98 -17.86 3.15 4.90
C PHE A 98 -17.67 1.64 5.07
N GLU A 99 -18.32 1.04 6.08
CA GLU A 99 -18.22 -0.39 6.33
C GLU A 99 -18.78 -1.22 5.18
N SER A 100 -19.87 -0.76 4.55
CA SER A 100 -20.47 -1.41 3.40
C SER A 100 -19.48 -1.48 2.22
N VAL A 101 -18.78 -0.39 1.93
CA VAL A 101 -17.74 -0.35 0.87
C VAL A 101 -16.57 -1.27 1.22
N ARG A 102 -16.12 -1.27 2.48
CA ARG A 102 -15.06 -2.16 2.96
C ARG A 102 -15.42 -3.64 2.83
N CYS A 103 -16.64 -4.01 3.21
CA CYS A 103 -17.16 -5.36 3.06
C CYS A 103 -17.27 -5.78 1.60
N TYR A 104 -17.76 -4.89 0.73
CA TYR A 104 -17.82 -5.14 -0.70
C TYR A 104 -16.43 -5.45 -1.26
N TYR A 105 -15.42 -4.61 -0.98
CA TYR A 105 -14.05 -4.84 -1.42
C TYR A 105 -13.51 -6.20 -0.95
N LYS A 106 -13.67 -6.54 0.33
CA LYS A 106 -13.25 -7.85 0.87
C LYS A 106 -13.91 -9.02 0.13
N SER A 107 -15.21 -8.92 -0.12
CA SER A 107 -15.95 -9.96 -0.83
C SER A 107 -15.47 -10.13 -2.28
N THR A 108 -15.19 -9.02 -2.96
CA THR A 108 -14.70 -9.05 -4.35
C THR A 108 -13.30 -9.63 -4.48
N VAL A 109 -12.41 -9.39 -3.50
CA VAL A 109 -11.05 -9.97 -3.46
C VAL A 109 -11.10 -11.49 -3.24
N THR A 110 -12.16 -12.02 -2.61
CA THR A 110 -12.30 -13.47 -2.37
C THR A 110 -12.84 -14.22 -3.60
N THR A 111 -13.36 -13.50 -4.59
CA THR A 111 -13.98 -14.05 -5.81
C THR A 111 -13.11 -14.00 -7.06
N VAL A 112 -11.84 -13.55 -6.95
CA VAL A 112 -10.86 -13.51 -8.04
C VAL A 112 -9.77 -14.56 -7.80
#